data_AF-A0A352LPI9-F1
#
_entry.id   AF-A0A352LPI9-F1
#
_cell.length_a   1.000
_cell.length_b   1.000
_cell.length_c   1.000
_cell.angle_alpha   90.00
_cell.angle_beta   90.00
_cell.angle_gamma   90.00
#
_symmetry.space_group_name_H-M   'P 1'
#
loop_
_entity.id
_entity.type
_entity.pdbx_description
1 polymer ?
#
loop_
_entity_poly.entity_id
_entity_poly.type
_entity_poly.pdbx_seq_one_letter_code
_entity_poly.pdbx_strand_id
1 'polypeptide(L)'
;SEFVRIDYAGEAKLYVPVSQLHLIGRYTGTDAEHAPLHSLGRGEWERAKKKAAAKVRDTAAELLHLYALRESRQGFAFAEKIPEYQA
;
A
#
# COMPACT_ATOMS: atom_id res chain seq x y z
N SER A 1 -16.50 29.04 2.42
CA SER A 1 -16.17 27.60 2.35
C SER A 1 -14.92 27.44 1.52
N GLU A 2 -13.91 26.80 2.09
CA GLU A 2 -12.61 26.59 1.45
C GLU A 2 -12.55 25.20 0.80
N PHE A 3 -11.84 25.11 -0.32
CA PHE A 3 -11.71 23.89 -1.12
C PHE A 3 -10.29 23.73 -1.63
N VAL A 4 -9.86 22.49 -1.80
CA VAL A 4 -8.66 22.14 -2.56
C VAL A 4 -9.08 21.76 -3.97
N ARG A 5 -8.43 22.36 -4.97
CA ARG A 5 -8.59 21.98 -6.38
C ARG A 5 -7.59 20.90 -6.74
N ILE A 6 -8.07 19.82 -7.35
CA ILE A 6 -7.26 18.74 -7.91
C ILE A 6 -7.56 18.66 -9.40
N ASP A 7 -6.52 18.77 -10.22
CA ASP A 7 -6.62 18.67 -11.68
C ASP A 7 -6.39 17.20 -12.11
N TYR A 8 -7.28 16.68 -12.96
CA TYR A 8 -7.30 15.31 -13.48
C TYR A 8 -7.09 15.29 -15.00
N ALA A 9 -6.99 14.09 -15.59
CA ALA A 9 -6.81 13.94 -17.03
C ALA A 9 -8.00 14.51 -17.81
N GLY A 10 -7.74 15.02 -19.02
CA GLY A 10 -8.77 15.66 -19.85
C GLY A 10 -9.25 17.00 -19.29
N GLU A 11 -8.36 17.75 -18.62
CA GLU A 11 -8.63 19.09 -18.05
C GLU A 11 -9.75 19.12 -17.00
N ALA A 12 -10.12 17.95 -16.48
CA ALA A 12 -11.18 17.82 -15.50
C ALA A 12 -10.71 18.32 -14.11
N LYS A 13 -11.60 18.97 -13.37
CA LYS A 13 -11.28 19.61 -12.09
C LYS A 13 -12.18 19.05 -10.99
N LEU A 14 -11.59 18.67 -9.86
CA LEU A 14 -12.29 18.24 -8.66
C LEU A 14 -12.05 19.24 -7.53
N TYR A 15 -13.12 19.66 -6.86
CA TYR A 15 -13.05 20.54 -5.69
C TYR A 15 -13.41 19.74 -4.45
N VAL A 16 -12.42 19.54 -3.57
CA VAL A 16 -12.58 18.79 -2.33
C VAL A 16 -12.76 19.77 -1.17
N PRO A 17 -13.85 19.70 -0.40
CA PRO A 17 -14.03 20.50 0.80
C PRO A 17 -12.90 20.28 1.81
N VAL A 18 -12.47 21.33 2.51
CA VAL A 18 -11.43 21.20 3.55
C VAL A 18 -11.81 20.21 4.67
N SER A 19 -13.10 20.04 4.95
CA SER A 19 -13.59 19.01 5.90
C SER A 19 -13.29 17.57 5.47
N GLN A 20 -13.00 17.34 4.18
CA GLN A 20 -12.73 16.04 3.58
C GLN A 20 -11.25 15.82 3.22
N LEU A 21 -10.33 16.64 3.74
CA LEU A 21 -8.89 16.51 3.47
C LEU A 21 -8.32 15.13 3.83
N HIS A 22 -8.92 14.41 4.79
CA HIS A 22 -8.53 13.06 5.18
C HIS A 22 -8.63 12.02 4.04
N LEU A 23 -9.32 12.33 2.94
CA LEU A 23 -9.39 11.50 1.74
C LEU A 23 -8.20 11.69 0.80
N ILE A 24 -7.40 12.74 0.99
CA ILE A 24 -6.27 13.09 0.13
C ILE A 24 -4.99 12.55 0.76
N GLY A 25 -4.27 11.75 -0.01
CA GLY A 25 -2.92 11.28 0.34
C GLY A 25 -1.90 11.77 -0.68
N ARG A 26 -0.70 12.12 -0.22
CA ARG A 26 0.42 12.42 -1.12
C ARG A 26 0.81 11.14 -1.86
N TYR A 27 0.98 11.22 -3.17
CA TYR A 27 1.51 10.11 -3.95
C TYR A 27 2.95 9.79 -3.52
N THR A 28 3.24 8.51 -3.25
CA THR A 28 4.55 8.03 -2.78
C THR A 28 5.15 6.97 -3.71
N GLY A 29 4.73 6.94 -4.98
CA GLY A 29 5.35 6.07 -5.97
C GLY A 29 6.79 6.50 -6.28
N THR A 30 7.52 5.64 -6.98
CA THR A 30 8.96 5.82 -7.26
C THR A 30 9.29 7.01 -8.15
N ASP A 31 8.31 7.51 -8.91
CA ASP A 31 8.50 8.60 -9.86
C ASP A 31 7.30 9.56 -9.83
N ALA A 32 7.57 10.80 -9.40
CA ALA A 32 6.56 11.85 -9.31
C ALA A 32 6.26 12.49 -10.67
N GLU A 33 7.23 12.53 -11.60
CA GLU A 33 7.04 13.10 -12.94
C GLU A 33 6.19 12.18 -13.82
N HIS A 34 6.31 10.87 -13.61
CA HIS A 34 5.52 9.85 -14.31
C HIS A 34 4.30 9.36 -13.52
N ALA A 35 3.83 10.13 -12.53
CA ALA A 35 2.64 9.78 -11.78
C ALA A 35 1.42 9.67 -12.72
N PRO A 36 0.68 8.55 -12.70
CA PRO A 36 -0.44 8.35 -13.61
C PRO A 36 -1.59 9.32 -13.30
N LEU A 37 -2.03 10.05 -14.31
CA LEU A 37 -3.18 10.94 -14.20
C LEU A 37 -4.46 10.21 -14.62
N HIS A 38 -5.34 9.93 -13.65
CA HIS A 38 -6.59 9.23 -13.92
C HIS A 38 -7.67 10.16 -14.51
N SER A 39 -8.63 9.60 -15.24
CA SER A 39 -9.82 10.31 -15.70
C SER A 39 -10.95 10.25 -14.67
N LEU A 40 -11.68 11.34 -14.45
CA LEU A 40 -12.87 11.36 -13.58
C LEU A 40 -14.02 10.56 -14.22
N GLY A 41 -14.73 9.77 -13.40
CA GLY A 41 -15.99 9.09 -13.79
C GLY A 41 -15.86 7.78 -14.57
N ARG A 42 -14.68 7.38 -15.04
CA ARG A 42 -14.51 6.15 -15.85
C ARG A 42 -14.43 4.83 -15.06
N GLY A 43 -14.48 4.89 -13.73
CA GLY A 43 -14.43 3.70 -12.85
C GLY A 43 -13.10 2.91 -12.89
N GLU A 44 -12.11 3.40 -13.62
CA GLU A 44 -10.76 2.80 -13.71
C GLU A 44 -10.10 2.74 -12.34
N TRP A 45 -10.24 3.80 -11.54
CA TRP A 45 -9.75 3.85 -10.16
C TRP A 45 -10.37 2.77 -9.28
N GLU A 46 -11.69 2.56 -9.37
CA GLU A 46 -12.37 1.51 -8.60
C GLU A 46 -11.89 0.11 -8.99
N ARG A 47 -11.65 -0.13 -10.28
CA ARG A 47 -11.08 -1.39 -10.76
C ARG A 47 -9.64 -1.58 -10.25
N ALA A 48 -8.81 -0.54 -10.33
CA ALA A 48 -7.44 -0.57 -9.84
C ALA A 48 -7.39 -0.85 -8.33
N LYS A 49 -8.23 -0.18 -7.54
CA LYS A 49 -8.37 -0.37 -6.10
C LYS A 49 -8.80 -1.80 -5.75
N LYS A 50 -9.80 -2.35 -6.45
CA LYS A 50 -10.24 -3.74 -6.27
C LYS A 50 -9.12 -4.73 -6.57
N LYS A 51 -8.38 -4.53 -7.67
CA LYS A 51 -7.24 -5.38 -8.04
C LYS A 51 -6.12 -5.32 -6.99
N ALA A 52 -5.80 -4.14 -6.49
CA ALA A 52 -4.82 -3.96 -5.44
C ALA A 52 -5.24 -4.65 -4.14
N ALA A 53 -6.50 -4.48 -3.71
CA ALA A 53 -7.03 -5.11 -2.51
C ALA A 53 -7.01 -6.65 -2.58
N ALA A 54 -7.35 -7.22 -3.75
CA ALA A 54 -7.26 -8.66 -3.97
C ALA A 54 -5.82 -9.16 -3.81
N LYS A 55 -4.85 -8.50 -4.49
CA LYS A 55 -3.43 -8.88 -4.40
C LYS A 55 -2.89 -8.80 -2.97
N VAL A 56 -3.25 -7.76 -2.22
CA VAL A 56 -2.87 -7.62 -0.81
C VAL A 56 -3.42 -8.78 0.03
N ARG A 57 -4.67 -9.18 -0.19
CA ARG A 57 -5.30 -10.30 0.51
C ARG A 57 -4.59 -11.62 0.21
N ASP A 58 -4.26 -11.87 -1.05
CA ASP A 58 -3.57 -13.08 -1.47
C ASP A 58 -2.18 -13.18 -0.81
N THR A 59 -1.40 -12.10 -0.85
CA THR A 59 -0.09 -12.04 -0.18
C THR A 59 -0.20 -12.20 1.34
N ALA A 60 -1.21 -11.58 1.96
CA ALA A 60 -1.44 -11.75 3.40
C ALA A 60 -1.78 -13.20 3.77
N ALA A 61 -2.57 -13.89 2.94
CA ALA A 61 -2.90 -15.30 3.13
C ALA A 61 -1.67 -16.21 2.98
N GLU A 62 -0.81 -15.94 1.99
CA GLU A 62 0.44 -16.65 1.79
C GLU A 62 1.38 -16.48 3.00
N LEU A 63 1.55 -15.26 3.50
CA LEU A 63 2.36 -14.99 4.68
C LEU A 63 1.80 -15.73 5.90
N LEU A 64 0.49 -15.66 6.13
CA LEU A 64 -0.15 -16.39 7.24
C LEU A 64 0.10 -17.90 7.15
N HIS A 65 -0.01 -18.46 5.95
CA HIS A 65 0.27 -19.88 5.71
C HIS A 65 1.74 -20.23 6.00
N LEU A 66 2.69 -19.40 5.54
CA LEU A 66 4.11 -19.60 5.80
C LEU A 66 4.43 -19.55 7.30
N TYR A 67 3.82 -18.63 8.04
CA TYR A 67 3.98 -18.56 9.50
C TYR A 67 3.41 -19.80 10.20
N ALA A 68 2.21 -20.25 9.82
CA ALA A 68 1.62 -21.46 10.37
C ALA A 68 2.50 -22.70 10.10
N LEU A 69 3.05 -22.84 8.89
CA LEU A 69 4.00 -23.89 8.56
C LEU A 69 5.28 -23.79 9.39
N ARG A 70 5.82 -22.59 9.56
CA ARG A 70 7.01 -22.35 10.37
C ARG A 70 6.80 -22.73 11.83
N GLU A 71 5.64 -22.42 12.41
CA GLU A 71 5.31 -22.77 13.80
C GLU A 71 5.07 -24.28 13.99
N SER A 72 4.48 -24.94 12.98
CA SER A 72 4.23 -26.39 13.05
C SER A 72 5.51 -27.24 13.00
N ARG A 73 6.60 -26.67 12.46
CA ARG A 73 7.88 -27.37 12.29
C ARG A 73 8.78 -27.12 13.49
N GLN A 74 9.37 -28.19 14.02
CA GLN A 74 10.42 -28.05 15.01
C GLN A 74 11.64 -27.41 14.37
N GLY A 75 12.02 -26.24 14.86
CA GLY A 75 13.24 -25.55 14.44
C GLY A 75 14.47 -26.10 15.15
N PHE A 76 15.65 -25.69 14.68
CA PHE A 76 16.89 -25.90 15.39
C PHE A 76 17.16 -24.67 16.27
N ALA A 77 17.13 -24.86 17.59
CA ALA A 77 17.55 -23.85 18.54
C ALA A 77 19.06 -23.97 18.77
N PHE A 78 19.82 -22.95 18.40
CA PHE A 78 21.24 -22.89 18.74
C PHE A 78 21.39 -22.78 20.26
N ALA A 79 22.22 -23.63 20.85
CA ALA A 79 22.55 -23.53 22.27
C ALA A 79 23.34 -22.23 22.52
N GLU A 80 22.99 -21.48 23.56
CA GLU A 80 23.84 -20.40 24.06
C GLU A 80 25.14 -21.02 24.59
N LYS A 81 26.17 -21.01 23.76
CA LYS A 81 27.55 -21.07 24.23
C LYS A 81 28.32 -19.96 23.55
N ILE A 82 28.49 -18.86 24.28
CA ILE A 82 29.47 -17.85 23.94
C ILE A 82 30.16 -17.38 25.24
N PRO A 83 31.39 -17.86 25.50
CA PRO A 83 32.42 -17.05 26.13
C PRO A 83 33.31 -16.30 25.12
N GLU A 84 33.10 -16.45 23.80
CA GLU A 84 34.09 -16.08 22.77
C GLU A 84 33.64 -15.07 21.70
N TYR A 85 32.58 -14.28 21.95
CA TYR A 85 32.22 -13.13 21.10
C TYR A 85 32.69 -11.83 21.79
N GLN A 86 33.99 -11.79 22.11
CA GLN A 86 34.72 -10.60 22.51
C GLN A 86 35.92 -10.48 21.56
N ALA A 87 35.70 -9.80 20.43
CA ALA A 87 36.74 -9.32 19.54
C ALA A 87 36.37 -7.91 19.06
#